data_AF-A0A9Q0L831-F1
#
_entry.id   AF-A0A9Q0L831-F1
#
_cell.length_a   1.000
_cell.length_b   1.000
_cell.length_c   1.000
_cell.angle_alpha   90.00
_cell.angle_beta   90.00
_cell.angle_gamma   90.00
#
_symmetry.space_group_name_H-M   'P 1'
#
loop_
_entity.id
_entity.type
_entity.pdbx_description
1 polymer ?
#
loop_
_entity_poly.entity_id
_entity_poly.type
_entity_poly.pdbx_seq_one_letter_code
_entity_poly.pdbx_strand_id
1 'polypeptide(L)'
;MTGIDETYRRKWNKEEYLKKIEERDQNKKQQLIDKIMGKKNKKRKSTGSNKEVVDINEETTRKEREKEFQNLDERIGQKITTGINDLTQGAFCCTICNRRFTDSQSYYDHMNSREHLRKAGIKVNKKKTTKNEIQELFKKKKEEIIENKTKKEKKNEEKEIEIEEKLTGKKQLEKQKQLEKQLEKENKNKNKKKKKQK
;
A
#
# COMPACT_ATOMS: atom_id res chain seq x y z
N MET A 1 -19.84 50.62 -34.52
CA MET A 1 -20.15 49.35 -33.84
C MET A 1 -20.53 48.34 -34.89
N THR A 2 -19.65 47.41 -35.23
CA THR A 2 -19.96 46.29 -36.15
C THR A 2 -19.67 45.01 -35.39
N GLY A 3 -20.75 44.34 -34.99
CA GLY A 3 -20.72 43.12 -34.18
C GLY A 3 -20.00 42.00 -34.92
N ILE A 4 -19.05 41.39 -34.24
CA ILE A 4 -18.39 40.16 -34.68
C ILE A 4 -19.18 39.02 -34.04
N ASP A 5 -20.03 38.37 -34.84
CA ASP A 5 -20.75 37.17 -34.44
C ASP A 5 -19.77 36.00 -34.28
N GLU A 6 -19.47 35.64 -33.03
CA GLU A 6 -18.57 34.55 -32.63
C GLU A 6 -19.25 33.16 -32.68
N THR A 7 -19.96 32.83 -33.76
CA THR A 7 -20.57 31.49 -33.93
C THR A 7 -20.29 30.83 -35.28
N TYR A 8 -19.13 31.11 -35.88
CA TYR A 8 -18.71 30.38 -37.10
C TYR A 8 -17.89 29.13 -36.77
N ARG A 9 -18.50 27.97 -37.01
CA ARG A 9 -17.82 26.67 -37.10
C ARG A 9 -16.61 26.81 -38.04
N ARG A 10 -15.41 26.53 -37.54
CA ARG A 10 -14.14 26.67 -38.29
C ARG A 10 -14.23 25.91 -39.62
N LYS A 11 -14.28 26.65 -40.74
CA LYS A 11 -14.24 26.08 -42.09
C LYS A 11 -12.81 25.63 -42.38
N TRP A 12 -12.64 24.38 -42.76
CA TRP A 12 -11.32 23.81 -43.04
C TRP A 12 -10.75 24.43 -44.31
N ASN A 13 -9.69 25.24 -44.18
CA ASN A 13 -8.99 25.84 -45.32
C ASN A 13 -7.83 24.92 -45.76
N LYS A 14 -7.96 24.29 -46.93
CA LYS A 14 -6.99 23.30 -47.44
C LYS A 14 -5.55 23.83 -47.48
N GLU A 15 -5.37 25.12 -47.82
CA GLU A 15 -4.04 25.74 -47.91
C GLU A 15 -3.35 25.90 -46.55
N GLU A 16 -4.12 26.22 -45.50
CA GLU A 16 -3.60 26.32 -44.13
C GLU A 16 -3.12 24.95 -43.63
N TYR A 17 -3.86 23.89 -43.95
CA TYR A 17 -3.49 22.53 -43.58
C TYR A 17 -2.27 22.02 -44.36
N LEU A 18 -2.16 22.36 -45.65
CA LEU A 18 -0.98 22.02 -46.45
C LEU A 18 0.28 22.69 -45.88
N LYS A 19 0.22 23.99 -45.58
CA LYS A 19 1.33 24.71 -44.92
C LYS A 19 1.70 24.11 -43.57
N LYS A 20 0.69 23.69 -42.79
CA LYS A 20 0.89 23.05 -41.48
C LYS A 20 1.51 21.65 -41.59
N ILE A 21 1.22 20.91 -42.66
CA ILE A 21 1.85 19.63 -42.96
C ILE A 21 3.33 19.86 -43.35
N GLU A 22 3.60 20.81 -44.26
CA GLU A 22 4.95 21.17 -44.67
C GLU A 22 5.81 21.63 -43.50
N GLU A 23 5.27 22.50 -42.63
CA GLU A 23 5.95 22.98 -41.42
C GLU A 23 6.26 21.82 -40.46
N ARG A 24 5.34 20.86 -40.32
CA ARG A 24 5.54 19.68 -39.49
C ARG A 24 6.64 18.77 -40.05
N ASP A 25 6.70 18.62 -41.37
CA ASP A 25 7.71 17.78 -42.01
C ASP A 25 9.09 18.44 -42.06
N GLN A 26 9.16 19.76 -42.23
CA GLN A 26 10.40 20.53 -42.05
C GLN A 26 10.91 20.41 -40.61
N ASN A 27 10.05 20.54 -39.60
CA ASN A 27 10.43 20.37 -38.19
C ASN A 27 10.95 18.94 -37.90
N LYS A 28 10.33 17.89 -38.46
CA LYS A 28 10.83 16.52 -38.31
C LYS A 28 12.19 16.33 -38.97
N LYS A 29 12.39 16.86 -40.18
CA LYS A 29 13.67 16.82 -40.89
C LYS A 29 14.76 17.53 -40.09
N GLN A 30 14.47 18.71 -39.55
CA GLN A 30 15.39 19.45 -38.70
C GLN A 30 15.77 18.67 -37.42
N GLN A 31 14.79 18.05 -36.75
CA GLN A 31 15.04 17.22 -35.56
C GLN A 31 15.89 15.98 -35.86
N LEU A 32 15.78 15.41 -37.06
CA LEU A 32 16.62 14.29 -37.50
C LEU A 32 18.04 14.76 -37.78
N ILE A 33 18.21 15.89 -38.46
CA ILE A 33 19.51 16.51 -38.72
C ILE A 33 20.23 16.84 -37.40
N ASP A 34 19.52 17.41 -36.43
CA ASP A 34 20.07 17.74 -35.10
C ASP A 34 20.49 16.48 -34.31
N LYS A 35 19.78 15.36 -34.47
CA LYS A 35 20.15 14.07 -33.87
C LYS A 35 21.39 13.46 -34.54
N ILE A 36 21.49 13.55 -35.86
CA ILE A 36 22.59 12.98 -36.66
C ILE A 36 23.88 13.80 -36.47
N MET A 37 23.78 15.14 -36.48
CA MET A 37 24.93 16.03 -36.32
C MET A 37 25.54 16.04 -34.91
N GLY A 38 25.06 15.20 -33.98
CA GLY A 38 25.69 15.00 -32.68
C GLY A 38 25.79 16.27 -31.83
N LYS A 39 25.05 17.34 -32.18
CA LYS A 39 24.90 18.54 -31.35
C LYS A 39 24.11 18.13 -30.13
N LYS A 40 24.83 17.62 -29.13
CA LYS A 40 24.35 17.49 -27.75
C LYS A 40 23.81 18.86 -27.36
N ASN A 41 22.49 19.00 -27.38
CA ASN A 41 21.81 20.14 -26.80
C ASN A 41 22.23 20.22 -25.32
N LYS A 42 23.26 21.03 -25.04
CA LYS A 42 23.48 21.60 -23.70
C LYS A 42 22.17 22.29 -23.33
N LYS A 43 21.53 21.76 -22.28
CA LYS A 43 20.31 22.29 -21.66
C LYS A 43 19.08 22.25 -22.57
N ARG A 44 18.40 21.10 -22.61
CA ARG A 44 16.93 21.15 -22.47
C ARG A 44 16.68 21.77 -21.10
N LYS A 45 16.38 23.07 -21.03
CA LYS A 45 15.62 23.62 -19.90
C LYS A 45 14.33 22.82 -19.89
N SER A 46 14.21 21.88 -18.96
CA SER A 46 12.97 21.18 -18.71
C SER A 46 11.96 22.25 -18.31
N THR A 47 11.01 22.53 -19.18
CA THR A 47 9.70 23.05 -18.78
C THR A 47 9.03 21.96 -17.95
N GLY A 48 9.38 21.94 -16.67
CA GLY A 48 9.00 20.94 -15.70
C GLY A 48 9.86 21.12 -14.46
N SER A 49 9.41 22.01 -13.58
CA SER A 49 9.86 22.26 -12.19
C SER A 49 11.33 21.98 -11.89
N ASN A 50 12.10 23.04 -11.60
CA ASN A 50 13.21 22.96 -10.65
C ASN A 50 12.67 22.50 -9.29
N LYS A 51 12.23 21.25 -9.17
CA LYS A 51 12.06 20.61 -7.87
C LYS A 51 13.47 20.30 -7.45
N GLU A 52 13.95 21.04 -6.44
CA GLU A 52 15.21 20.74 -5.76
C GLU A 52 15.27 19.22 -5.57
N VAL A 53 16.26 18.60 -6.21
CA VAL A 53 16.43 17.17 -6.09
C VAL A 53 17.01 16.95 -4.71
N VAL A 54 16.13 16.79 -3.73
CA VAL A 54 16.52 16.50 -2.36
C VAL A 54 17.24 15.15 -2.43
N ASP A 55 18.55 15.15 -2.20
CA ASP A 55 19.31 13.93 -1.87
C ASP A 55 18.91 13.57 -0.43
N ILE A 56 17.66 13.14 -0.28
CA ILE A 56 17.08 12.73 0.99
C ILE A 56 17.72 11.38 1.31
N ASN A 57 18.27 11.26 2.53
CA ASN A 57 18.82 10.01 3.04
C ASN A 57 17.89 8.83 2.67
N GLU A 58 18.44 7.80 1.99
CA GLU A 58 17.68 6.67 1.41
C GLU A 58 16.74 5.99 2.42
N GLU A 59 17.07 6.07 3.70
CA GLU A 59 16.32 5.45 4.80
C GLU A 59 15.09 6.26 5.23
N THR A 60 15.15 7.60 5.11
CA THR A 60 14.01 8.49 5.38
C THR A 60 12.94 8.41 4.29
N THR A 61 13.37 8.40 3.01
CA THR A 61 12.48 8.24 1.86
C THR A 61 11.83 6.86 1.78
N ARG A 62 12.52 5.81 2.23
CA ARG A 62 11.94 4.46 2.27
C ARG A 62 10.81 4.37 3.28
N LYS A 63 10.99 4.90 4.50
CA LYS A 63 9.95 4.89 5.55
C LYS A 63 8.74 5.74 5.15
N GLU A 64 8.98 6.87 4.49
CA GLU A 64 7.90 7.70 3.94
C GLU A 64 7.12 6.96 2.85
N ARG A 65 7.81 6.23 1.96
CA ARG A 65 7.14 5.38 0.97
C ARG A 65 6.31 4.27 1.62
N GLU A 66 6.84 3.62 2.66
CA GLU A 66 6.12 2.58 3.41
C GLU A 66 4.83 3.13 4.05
N LYS A 67 4.81 4.39 4.51
CA LYS A 67 3.59 5.04 5.02
C LYS A 67 2.55 5.30 3.93
N GLU A 68 2.96 5.66 2.71
CA GLU A 68 2.03 5.81 1.59
C GLU A 68 1.35 4.47 1.22
N PHE A 69 2.03 3.34 1.45
CA PHE A 69 1.46 2.01 1.23
C PHE A 69 0.56 1.52 2.38
N GLN A 70 0.73 2.01 3.61
CA GLN A 70 -0.02 1.52 4.78
C GLN A 70 -1.52 1.81 4.71
N ASN A 71 -1.97 2.76 3.89
CA ASN A 71 -3.39 3.13 3.77
C ASN A 71 -4.11 2.40 2.62
N LEU A 72 -3.56 1.30 2.11
CA LEU A 72 -4.21 0.48 1.07
C LEU A 72 -5.36 -0.35 1.64
N ASP A 73 -5.21 -0.85 2.88
CA ASP A 73 -6.21 -1.71 3.53
C ASP A 73 -7.54 -0.98 3.76
N GLU A 74 -7.50 0.31 4.07
CA GLU A 74 -8.70 1.14 4.28
C GLU A 74 -9.52 1.35 3.00
N ARG A 75 -8.90 1.17 1.83
CA ARG A 75 -9.55 1.32 0.52
C ARG A 75 -10.11 0.00 -0.01
N ILE A 76 -9.83 -1.13 0.66
CA ILE A 76 -10.38 -2.43 0.29
C ILE A 76 -11.88 -2.43 0.60
N GLY A 77 -12.71 -2.38 -0.46
CA GLY A 77 -14.18 -2.42 -0.37
C GLY A 77 -14.88 -1.09 -0.62
N GLN A 78 -14.15 0.03 -0.73
CA GLN A 78 -14.73 1.34 -1.08
C GLN A 78 -14.69 1.55 -2.60
N LYS A 79 -15.86 1.47 -3.26
CA LYS A 79 -16.01 1.88 -4.66
C LYS A 79 -16.01 3.41 -4.73
N ILE A 80 -14.90 4.01 -5.17
CA ILE A 80 -14.83 5.46 -5.37
C ILE A 80 -15.56 5.80 -6.67
N THR A 81 -16.84 6.14 -6.57
CA THR A 81 -17.65 6.63 -7.69
C THR A 81 -17.35 8.12 -7.91
N THR A 82 -16.33 8.42 -8.71
CA THR A 82 -16.14 9.76 -9.28
C THR A 82 -16.56 9.72 -10.74
N GLY A 83 -17.58 10.52 -11.06
CA GLY A 83 -18.28 10.51 -12.33
C GLY A 83 -17.42 10.90 -13.53
N ILE A 84 -17.96 10.47 -14.68
CA ILE A 84 -17.57 10.72 -16.08
C ILE A 84 -16.64 9.66 -16.66
N ASN A 85 -17.33 8.64 -17.21
CA ASN A 85 -16.94 7.61 -18.18
C ASN A 85 -16.49 6.26 -17.59
N ASP A 86 -17.50 5.43 -17.38
CA ASP A 86 -17.43 4.02 -17.02
C ASP A 86 -16.72 3.18 -18.09
N LEU A 87 -15.70 2.42 -17.67
CA LEU A 87 -15.59 1.00 -18.04
C LEU A 87 -14.62 0.18 -17.17
N THR A 88 -13.71 0.77 -16.41
CA THR A 88 -12.90 0.03 -15.41
C THR A 88 -12.52 0.96 -14.26
N GLN A 89 -13.30 0.94 -13.17
CA GLN A 89 -12.90 1.54 -11.90
C GLN A 89 -11.67 0.79 -11.38
N GLY A 90 -10.47 1.24 -11.76
CA GLY A 90 -9.23 0.77 -11.14
C GLY A 90 -9.22 1.16 -9.67
N ALA A 91 -9.10 0.17 -8.78
CA ALA A 91 -9.10 0.37 -7.33
C ALA A 91 -7.87 1.19 -6.86
N PHE A 92 -6.79 1.20 -7.65
CA PHE A 92 -5.54 1.86 -7.30
C PHE A 92 -5.23 3.02 -8.25
N CYS A 93 -4.89 4.18 -7.70
CA CYS A 93 -4.58 5.38 -8.47
C CYS A 93 -3.29 6.01 -7.93
N CYS A 94 -2.35 6.27 -8.84
CA CYS A 94 -1.13 7.02 -8.53
C CYS A 94 -1.33 8.50 -8.85
N THR A 95 -1.30 9.35 -7.83
CA THR A 95 -1.47 10.82 -7.96
C THR A 95 -0.28 11.51 -8.63
N ILE A 96 0.92 10.94 -8.53
CA ILE A 96 2.14 11.51 -9.13
C ILE A 96 2.14 11.31 -10.65
N CYS A 97 1.66 10.16 -11.10
CA CYS A 97 1.66 9.80 -12.53
C CYS A 97 0.28 9.96 -13.19
N ASN A 98 -0.77 10.23 -12.42
CA ASN A 98 -2.17 10.27 -12.86
C ASN A 98 -2.57 9.02 -13.67
N ARG A 99 -2.15 7.83 -13.20
CA ARG A 99 -2.47 6.53 -13.81
C ARG A 99 -3.31 5.70 -12.85
N ARG A 100 -4.33 5.04 -13.39
CA ARG A 100 -5.18 4.08 -12.67
C ARG A 100 -4.71 2.66 -12.99
N PHE A 101 -4.79 1.79 -11.99
CA PHE A 101 -4.42 0.39 -12.06
C PHE A 101 -5.58 -0.45 -11.53
N THR A 102 -5.86 -1.53 -12.24
CA THR A 102 -6.93 -2.48 -11.89
C THR A 102 -6.49 -3.41 -10.76
N ASP A 103 -5.23 -3.82 -10.77
CA ASP A 103 -4.66 -4.79 -9.83
C ASP A 103 -3.64 -4.14 -8.88
N SER A 104 -3.52 -4.69 -7.68
CA SER A 104 -2.60 -4.23 -6.65
C SER A 104 -1.15 -4.49 -7.04
N GLN A 105 -0.86 -5.65 -7.63
CA GLN A 105 0.49 -6.01 -8.08
C GLN A 105 1.00 -5.03 -9.14
N SER A 106 0.16 -4.73 -10.12
CA SER A 106 0.46 -3.75 -11.17
C SER A 106 0.71 -2.35 -10.61
N TYR A 107 -0.01 -1.96 -9.55
CA TYR A 107 0.22 -0.70 -8.85
C TYR A 107 1.55 -0.68 -8.09
N TYR A 108 1.90 -1.77 -7.41
CA TYR A 108 3.19 -1.89 -6.71
C TYR A 108 4.39 -1.84 -7.66
N ASP A 109 4.31 -2.55 -8.79
CA ASP A 109 5.34 -2.52 -9.83
C ASP A 109 5.49 -1.11 -10.42
N HIS A 110 4.38 -0.38 -10.58
CA HIS A 110 4.42 1.01 -10.98
C HIS A 110 5.09 1.93 -9.95
N MET A 111 4.72 1.83 -8.67
CA MET A 111 5.31 2.67 -7.60
C MET A 111 6.81 2.44 -7.46
N ASN A 112 7.28 1.22 -7.73
CA ASN A 112 8.71 0.89 -7.73
C ASN A 112 9.41 1.13 -9.08
N SER A 113 8.69 1.52 -10.12
CA SER A 113 9.27 1.77 -11.44
C SER A 113 10.19 3.00 -11.42
N ARG A 114 11.31 2.93 -12.15
CA ARG A 114 12.28 4.05 -12.24
C ARG A 114 11.64 5.33 -12.78
N GLU A 115 10.63 5.22 -13.63
CA GLU A 115 9.90 6.39 -14.16
C GLU A 115 9.10 7.09 -13.05
N HIS A 116 8.36 6.32 -12.24
CA HIS A 116 7.62 6.85 -11.11
C HIS A 116 8.55 7.52 -10.10
N LEU A 117 9.64 6.84 -9.72
CA LEU A 117 10.63 7.37 -8.77
C LEU A 117 11.27 8.66 -9.25
N ARG A 118 11.56 8.76 -10.55
CA ARG A 118 12.07 9.99 -11.15
C ARG A 118 11.06 11.14 -11.07
N LYS A 119 9.76 10.87 -11.27
CA LYS A 119 8.69 11.88 -11.15
C LYS A 119 8.45 12.28 -9.70
N ALA A 120 8.58 11.33 -8.76
CA ALA A 120 8.54 11.58 -7.32
C ALA A 120 9.75 12.40 -6.83
N GLY A 121 10.83 12.48 -7.62
CA GLY A 121 12.07 13.16 -7.23
C GLY A 121 13.00 12.31 -6.37
N ILE A 122 12.71 11.01 -6.22
CA ILE A 122 13.51 10.06 -5.44
C ILE A 122 14.60 9.50 -6.34
N LYS A 123 15.87 9.76 -5.99
CA LYS A 123 17.02 9.06 -6.59
C LYS A 123 17.24 7.74 -5.85
N VAL A 124 17.42 6.66 -6.61
CA VAL A 124 17.80 5.35 -6.06
C VAL A 124 19.31 5.20 -6.27
N ASN A 125 20.10 5.54 -5.24
CA ASN A 125 21.56 5.50 -5.30
C ASN A 125 22.10 4.45 -4.32
N LYS A 126 22.07 3.18 -4.72
CA LYS A 126 22.56 2.08 -3.88
C LYS A 126 24.03 2.30 -3.52
N LYS A 127 24.32 2.63 -2.25
CA LYS A 127 25.68 2.62 -1.72
C LYS A 127 26.22 1.18 -1.68
N LYS A 128 27.50 1.00 -1.96
CA LYS A 128 28.18 -0.29 -1.74
C LYS A 128 28.38 -0.46 -0.24
N THR A 129 27.91 -1.57 0.30
CA THR A 129 28.06 -1.89 1.73
C THR A 129 29.47 -2.39 2.02
N THR A 130 30.03 -2.00 3.18
CA THR A 130 31.33 -2.50 3.64
C THR A 130 31.19 -3.82 4.42
N LYS A 131 32.29 -4.58 4.56
CA LYS A 131 32.29 -5.86 5.31
C LYS A 131 31.87 -5.66 6.77
N ASN A 132 32.31 -4.56 7.39
CA ASN A 132 32.02 -4.25 8.79
C ASN A 132 30.52 -3.95 8.99
N GLU A 133 29.91 -3.16 8.10
CA GLU A 133 28.47 -2.89 8.12
C GLU A 133 27.64 -4.18 8.03
N ILE A 134 28.04 -5.12 7.16
CA ILE A 134 27.35 -6.41 7.02
C ILE A 134 27.44 -7.22 8.32
N GLN A 135 28.61 -7.22 8.98
CA GLN A 135 28.78 -7.94 10.24
C GLN A 135 27.92 -7.36 11.36
N GLU A 136 27.85 -6.03 11.46
CA GLU A 136 27.00 -5.35 12.45
C GLU A 136 25.51 -5.61 12.19
N LEU A 137 25.07 -5.51 10.93
CA LEU A 137 23.69 -5.83 10.54
C LEU A 137 23.35 -7.29 10.85
N PHE A 138 24.28 -8.21 10.63
CA PHE A 138 24.07 -9.62 10.92
C PHE A 138 23.95 -9.90 12.42
N LYS A 139 24.72 -9.21 13.26
CA LYS A 139 24.59 -9.29 14.73
C LYS A 139 23.23 -8.77 15.18
N LYS A 140 22.85 -7.56 14.76
CA LYS A 140 21.53 -6.97 15.08
C LYS A 140 20.38 -7.88 14.68
N LYS A 141 20.41 -8.41 13.45
CA LYS A 141 19.35 -9.28 12.94
C LYS A 141 19.28 -10.62 13.67
N LYS A 142 20.41 -11.15 14.14
CA LYS A 142 20.44 -12.34 15.01
C LYS A 142 19.80 -12.06 16.36
N GLU A 143 20.14 -10.94 16.97
CA GLU A 143 19.55 -10.49 18.25
C GLU A 143 18.03 -10.32 18.12
N GLU A 144 17.56 -9.64 17.07
CA GLU A 144 16.11 -9.50 16.77
C GLU A 144 15.41 -10.86 16.58
N ILE A 145 16.05 -11.82 15.91
CA ILE A 145 15.48 -13.17 15.73
C ILE A 145 15.36 -13.89 17.08
N ILE A 146 16.37 -13.79 17.94
CA ILE A 146 16.36 -14.40 19.28
C ILE A 146 15.28 -13.74 20.13
N GLU A 147 15.19 -12.41 20.12
CA GLU A 147 14.17 -11.66 20.86
C GLU A 147 12.75 -12.02 20.38
N ASN A 148 12.54 -12.14 19.07
CA ASN A 148 11.25 -12.54 18.53
C ASN A 148 10.89 -14.01 18.84
N LYS A 149 11.87 -14.91 18.94
CA LYS A 149 11.64 -16.30 19.37
C LYS A 149 11.23 -16.35 20.83
N THR A 150 11.99 -15.71 21.71
CA THR A 150 11.68 -15.66 23.15
C THR A 150 10.33 -14.99 23.42
N LYS A 151 9.96 -13.91 22.71
CA LYS A 151 8.62 -13.31 22.79
C LYS A 151 7.51 -14.27 22.36
N LYS A 152 7.74 -15.08 21.32
CA LYS A 152 6.78 -16.09 20.86
C LYS A 152 6.65 -17.24 21.85
N GLU A 153 7.75 -17.70 22.43
CA GLU A 153 7.79 -18.74 23.45
C GLU A 153 7.01 -18.30 24.70
N LYS A 154 7.31 -17.11 25.24
CA LYS A 154 6.56 -16.52 26.37
C LYS A 154 5.06 -16.38 26.07
N LYS A 155 4.70 -15.91 24.88
CA LYS A 155 3.29 -15.78 24.48
C LYS A 155 2.59 -17.14 24.33
N ASN A 156 3.32 -18.21 24.03
CA ASN A 156 2.77 -19.55 23.99
C ASN A 156 2.62 -20.11 25.40
N GLU A 157 3.61 -19.94 26.27
CA GLU A 157 3.54 -20.32 27.70
C GLU A 157 2.36 -19.63 28.40
N GLU A 158 2.16 -18.33 28.19
CA GLU A 158 1.01 -17.59 28.72
C GLU A 158 -0.33 -18.17 28.27
N LYS A 159 -0.44 -18.57 26.99
CA LYS A 159 -1.65 -19.20 26.46
C LYS A 159 -1.87 -20.60 27.04
N GLU A 160 -0.81 -21.37 27.25
CA GLU A 160 -0.90 -22.70 27.85
C GLU A 160 -1.42 -22.61 29.30
N ILE A 161 -0.89 -21.66 30.09
CA ILE A 161 -1.36 -21.38 31.45
C ILE A 161 -2.83 -20.95 31.43
N GLU A 162 -3.22 -20.05 30.53
CA GLU A 162 -4.62 -19.59 30.41
C GLU A 162 -5.58 -20.75 30.05
N ILE A 163 -5.15 -21.68 29.19
CA ILE A 163 -5.94 -22.87 28.85
C ILE A 163 -6.06 -23.80 30.06
N GLU A 164 -4.99 -24.01 30.82
CA GLU A 164 -4.97 -24.86 32.00
C GLU A 164 -5.86 -24.31 33.12
N GLU A 165 -5.82 -22.99 33.38
CA GLU A 165 -6.71 -22.31 34.32
C GLU A 165 -8.20 -22.46 33.91
N LYS A 166 -8.51 -22.31 32.62
CA LYS A 166 -9.89 -22.52 32.13
C LYS A 166 -10.34 -23.97 32.29
N LEU A 167 -9.46 -24.95 32.07
CA LEU A 167 -9.78 -26.36 32.23
C LEU A 167 -9.99 -26.74 33.70
N THR A 168 -9.13 -26.24 34.60
CA THR A 168 -9.27 -26.48 36.05
C THR A 168 -10.53 -25.83 36.61
N GLY A 169 -10.83 -24.57 36.22
CA GLY A 169 -12.08 -23.89 36.59
C GLY A 169 -13.33 -24.64 36.14
N LYS A 170 -13.35 -25.15 34.89
CA LYS A 170 -14.45 -25.99 34.39
C LYS A 170 -14.61 -27.27 35.21
N LYS A 171 -13.52 -27.98 35.51
CA LYS A 171 -13.56 -29.21 36.32
C LYS A 171 -14.08 -28.96 37.74
N GLN A 172 -13.71 -27.84 38.36
CA GLN A 172 -14.20 -27.46 39.69
C GLN A 172 -15.71 -27.16 39.67
N LEU A 173 -16.17 -26.42 38.66
CA LEU A 173 -17.59 -26.10 38.48
C LEU A 173 -18.43 -27.37 38.25
N GLU A 174 -17.94 -28.32 37.46
CA GLU A 174 -18.60 -29.61 37.25
C GLU A 174 -18.70 -30.42 38.55
N LYS A 175 -17.63 -30.47 39.35
CA LYS A 175 -17.64 -31.14 40.67
C LYS A 175 -18.65 -30.50 41.62
N GLN A 176 -18.71 -29.18 41.69
CA GLN A 176 -19.71 -28.47 42.52
C GLN A 176 -21.14 -28.79 42.07
N LYS A 177 -21.42 -28.75 40.76
CA LYS A 177 -22.73 -29.13 40.21
C LYS A 177 -23.10 -30.58 40.49
N GLN A 178 -22.14 -31.50 40.52
CA GLN A 178 -22.38 -32.90 40.86
C GLN A 178 -22.72 -33.08 42.34
N LEU A 179 -21.99 -32.42 43.24
CA LEU A 179 -22.25 -32.42 44.69
C LEU A 179 -23.64 -31.84 45.00
N GLU A 180 -24.00 -30.72 44.38
CA GLU A 180 -25.30 -30.08 44.57
C GLU A 180 -26.45 -31.01 44.13
N LYS A 181 -26.32 -31.67 42.97
CA LYS A 181 -27.28 -32.68 42.51
C LYS A 181 -27.39 -33.88 43.45
N GLN A 182 -26.28 -34.32 44.08
CA GLN A 182 -26.30 -35.41 45.05
C GLN A 182 -27.05 -35.00 46.32
N LEU A 183 -26.75 -33.82 46.88
CA LEU A 183 -27.44 -33.27 48.04
C LEU A 183 -28.95 -33.08 47.78
N GLU A 184 -29.33 -32.63 46.59
CA GLU A 184 -30.74 -32.48 46.22
C GLU A 184 -31.47 -33.83 46.16
N LYS A 185 -30.82 -34.87 45.63
CA LYS A 185 -31.37 -36.25 45.62
C LYS A 185 -31.51 -36.80 47.04
N GLU A 186 -30.53 -36.59 47.91
CA GLU A 186 -30.59 -37.01 49.31
C GLU A 186 -31.71 -36.31 50.07
N ASN A 187 -31.88 -35.00 49.87
CA ASN A 187 -32.96 -34.22 50.49
C ASN A 187 -34.34 -34.68 50.00
N LYS A 188 -34.50 -34.96 48.70
CA LYS A 188 -35.73 -35.56 48.15
C LYS A 188 -36.03 -36.92 48.76
N ASN A 189 -35.02 -37.77 48.95
CA ASN A 189 -35.19 -39.09 49.58
C ASN A 189 -35.54 -38.98 51.07
N LYS A 190 -34.91 -38.07 51.82
CA LYS A 190 -35.25 -37.79 53.24
C LYS A 190 -36.69 -37.29 53.38
N ASN A 191 -37.14 -36.38 52.50
CA ASN A 191 -38.52 -35.87 52.50
C ASN A 191 -39.55 -36.97 52.14
N LYS A 192 -39.23 -37.88 51.20
CA LYS A 192 -40.09 -39.03 50.89
C LYS A 192 -40.20 -40.00 52.07
N LYS A 193 -39.11 -40.24 52.83
CA LYS A 193 -39.14 -41.07 54.05
C LYS A 193 -39.98 -40.44 55.16
N LYS A 194 -39.85 -39.13 55.39
CA LYS A 194 -40.67 -38.39 56.38
C LYS A 194 -42.17 -38.40 56.04
N LYS A 195 -42.55 -38.38 54.76
CA LYS A 195 -43.96 -38.49 54.32
C LYS A 195 -44.56 -39.89 54.45
N LYS A 196 -43.75 -40.95 54.59
CA LYS A 196 -44.23 -42.34 54.79
C LYS A 196 -44.40 -42.73 56.26
N GLN A 197 -43.93 -41.89 57.20
CA GLN A 197 -44.01 -42.11 58.65
C GLN A 197 -45.09 -41.26 59.34
N LYS A 198 -45.82 -40.44 58.58
CA LYS A 198 -47.08 -39.80 58.98
C LYS A 198 -48.21 -40.49 58.24
#